data_AF-A0A820MDY1-F1
#
_entry.id   AF-A0A820MDY1-F1
#
_cell.length_a   1.000
_cell.length_b   1.000
_cell.length_c   1.000
_cell.angle_alpha   90.00
_cell.angle_beta   90.00
_cell.angle_gamma   90.00
#
_symmetry.space_group_name_H-M   'P 1'
#
loop_
_entity.id
_entity.type
_entity.pdbx_description
1 polymer ?
#
loop_
_entity_poly.entity_id
_entity_poly.type
_entity_poly.pdbx_seq_one_letter_code
_entity_poly.pdbx_strand_id
1 'polypeptide(L)'
;MFEFVWLDCTADSTEENKEIQKKLRHIIEKLRTFDSVEACEKYLRNTPKQSIILIVSGAFGRQIIPKIHDLSQIIAFYVFCQNKKPNEEWASKYNKLGIVCTSSSELITSISKDQSTRTGTEENPLISVISSNCDSMESRNASFLWFQLFIEVLLRMHHKVSD
;
A
#
# COMPACT_ATOMS: atom_id res chain seq x y z
N MET A 1 -5.22 2.67 -11.53
CA MET A 1 -3.82 2.41 -11.90
C MET A 1 -2.92 3.04 -10.86
N PHE A 2 -1.96 2.29 -10.31
CA PHE A 2 -1.04 2.76 -9.27
C PHE A 2 0.33 3.09 -9.89
N GLU A 3 1.00 4.12 -9.39
CA GLU A 3 2.39 4.41 -9.75
C GLU A 3 3.30 4.14 -8.55
N PHE A 4 4.38 3.42 -8.79
CA PHE A 4 5.42 3.21 -7.80
C PHE A 4 6.47 4.27 -7.96
N VAL A 5 6.78 4.94 -6.86
CA VAL A 5 7.83 5.95 -6.78
C VAL A 5 8.91 5.40 -5.87
N TRP A 6 10.14 5.31 -6.35
CA TRP A 6 11.30 4.93 -5.55
C TRP A 6 12.20 6.15 -5.34
N LEU A 7 12.38 6.56 -4.09
CA LEU A 7 13.32 7.59 -3.68
C LEU A 7 14.51 6.97 -2.91
N ASP A 8 15.66 6.93 -3.56
CA ASP A 8 16.92 6.49 -2.96
C ASP A 8 18.10 7.11 -3.72
N CYS A 9 19.02 7.76 -3.01
CA CYS A 9 20.22 8.32 -3.61
C CYS A 9 21.15 7.26 -4.23
N THR A 10 21.02 6.01 -3.81
CA THR A 10 21.78 4.87 -4.32
C THR A 10 20.96 3.99 -5.27
N ALA A 11 19.75 4.42 -5.65
CA ALA A 11 18.83 3.64 -6.48
C ALA A 11 19.52 3.08 -7.74
N ASP A 12 20.36 3.89 -8.40
CA ASP A 12 21.05 3.51 -9.63
C ASP A 12 22.55 3.19 -9.41
N SER A 13 23.05 3.35 -8.19
CA SER A 13 24.48 3.25 -7.89
C SER A 13 24.89 1.83 -7.46
N THR A 14 24.03 1.14 -6.72
CA THR A 14 24.36 -0.18 -6.16
C THR A 14 23.81 -1.29 -7.03
N GLU A 15 24.62 -2.31 -7.32
CA GLU A 15 24.19 -3.46 -8.16
C GLU A 15 22.98 -4.19 -7.56
N GLU A 16 22.90 -4.26 -6.22
CA GLU A 16 21.73 -4.79 -5.51
C GLU A 16 20.45 -4.00 -5.83
N ASN A 17 20.51 -2.65 -5.79
CA ASN A 17 19.35 -1.81 -6.09
C ASN A 17 18.91 -1.94 -7.55
N LYS A 18 19.85 -2.05 -8.49
CA LYS A 18 19.54 -2.30 -9.91
C LYS A 18 18.81 -3.64 -10.10
N GLU A 19 19.27 -4.69 -9.43
CA GLU A 19 18.60 -5.99 -9.47
C GLU A 19 17.19 -5.95 -8.86
N ILE A 20 17.01 -5.22 -7.76
CA ILE A 20 15.67 -5.00 -7.18
C ILE A 20 14.79 -4.21 -8.14
N GLN A 21 15.29 -3.10 -8.72
CA GLN A 21 14.55 -2.32 -9.71
C GLN A 21 14.12 -3.18 -10.90
N LYS A 22 15.01 -4.03 -11.41
CA LYS A 22 14.74 -4.94 -12.53
C LYS A 22 13.63 -5.95 -12.17
N LYS A 23 13.68 -6.53 -10.98
CA LYS A 23 12.63 -7.42 -10.47
C LYS A 23 11.30 -6.68 -10.28
N LEU A 24 11.34 -5.47 -9.72
CA LEU A 24 10.14 -4.64 -9.54
C LEU A 24 9.51 -4.28 -10.88
N ARG A 25 10.29 -3.85 -11.88
CA ARG A 25 9.80 -3.56 -13.24
C ARG A 25 9.15 -4.76 -13.94
N HIS A 26 9.45 -5.98 -13.51
CA HIS A 26 8.79 -7.18 -14.02
C HIS A 26 7.39 -7.39 -13.40
N ILE A 27 7.18 -6.87 -12.19
CA ILE A 27 5.95 -7.06 -11.40
C ILE A 27 5.02 -5.85 -11.52
N ILE A 28 5.56 -4.65 -11.74
CA ILE A 28 4.81 -3.39 -11.77
C ILE A 28 5.00 -2.66 -13.11
N GLU A 29 3.90 -2.16 -13.67
CA GLU A 29 3.91 -1.48 -14.97
C GLU A 29 4.58 -0.10 -14.93
N LYS A 30 4.48 0.62 -13.81
CA LYS A 30 4.96 2.01 -13.67
C LYS A 30 5.82 2.18 -12.43
N LEU A 31 7.13 2.15 -12.64
CA LEU A 31 8.14 2.49 -11.65
C LEU A 31 8.88 3.76 -12.06
N ARG A 32 8.84 4.78 -11.20
CA ARG A 32 9.60 6.03 -11.33
C ARG A 32 10.62 6.13 -10.21
N THR A 33 11.85 6.47 -10.54
CA THR A 33 12.95 6.64 -9.57
C THR A 33 13.28 8.12 -9.38
N PHE A 34 13.74 8.48 -8.18
CA PHE A 34 14.25 9.79 -7.81
C PHE A 34 15.48 9.64 -6.93
N ASP A 35 16.46 10.51 -7.14
CA ASP A 35 17.73 10.58 -6.39
C ASP A 35 17.70 11.67 -5.29
N SER A 36 16.76 12.60 -5.38
CA SER A 36 16.65 13.79 -4.54
C SER A 36 15.26 13.93 -3.90
N VAL A 37 15.23 14.34 -2.63
CA VAL A 37 13.98 14.54 -1.87
C VAL A 37 13.15 15.63 -2.52
N GLU A 38 13.79 16.71 -2.98
CA GLU A 38 13.15 17.90 -3.53
C GLU A 38 12.44 17.60 -4.85
N ALA A 39 13.09 16.85 -5.75
CA ALA A 39 12.49 16.45 -7.01
C ALA A 39 11.30 15.52 -6.78
N CYS A 40 11.43 14.57 -5.85
CA CYS A 40 10.36 13.66 -5.47
C CYS A 40 9.17 14.41 -4.87
N GLU A 41 9.41 15.29 -3.89
CA GLU A 41 8.35 16.09 -3.26
C GLU A 41 7.61 16.96 -4.28
N LYS A 42 8.35 17.66 -5.14
CA LYS A 42 7.76 18.50 -6.20
C LYS A 42 6.90 17.67 -7.15
N TYR A 43 7.36 16.48 -7.53
CA TYR A 43 6.59 15.58 -8.38
C TYR A 43 5.30 15.10 -7.71
N LEU A 44 5.38 14.68 -6.44
CA LEU A 44 4.21 14.25 -5.66
C LEU A 44 3.18 15.39 -5.59
N ARG A 45 3.56 16.59 -5.20
CA ARG A 45 2.61 17.71 -5.09
C ARG A 45 1.96 18.11 -6.42
N ASN A 46 2.67 17.95 -7.53
CA ASN A 46 2.17 18.29 -8.87
C ASN A 46 1.34 17.19 -9.52
N THR A 47 1.23 16.01 -8.90
CA THR A 47 0.54 14.84 -9.47
C THR A 47 -0.64 14.38 -8.59
N PRO A 48 -1.69 15.21 -8.41
CA PRO A 48 -2.74 14.96 -7.42
C PRO A 48 -3.75 13.85 -7.78
N LYS A 49 -3.75 13.34 -9.02
CA LYS A 49 -4.80 12.45 -9.54
C LYS A 49 -4.39 10.98 -9.62
N GLN A 50 -3.20 10.62 -9.17
CA GLN A 50 -2.70 9.25 -9.27
C GLN A 50 -2.42 8.69 -7.88
N SER A 51 -2.87 7.46 -7.67
CA SER A 51 -2.58 6.69 -6.47
C SER A 51 -1.13 6.24 -6.46
N ILE A 52 -0.35 6.67 -5.47
CA ILE A 52 1.09 6.46 -5.40
C ILE A 52 1.45 5.52 -4.26
N ILE A 53 2.37 4.60 -4.56
CA ILE A 53 3.04 3.75 -3.58
C ILE A 53 4.51 4.17 -3.55
N LEU A 54 4.99 4.59 -2.39
CA LEU A 54 6.33 5.14 -2.24
C LEU A 54 7.29 4.10 -1.68
N ILE A 55 8.45 3.90 -2.29
CA ILE A 55 9.57 3.11 -1.78
C ILE A 55 10.67 4.10 -1.42
N VAL A 56 11.10 4.11 -0.16
CA VAL A 56 12.09 5.07 0.36
C VAL A 56 13.16 4.33 1.15
N SER A 57 14.40 4.81 1.09
CA SER A 57 15.40 4.37 2.07
C SER A 57 15.12 4.97 3.45
N GLY A 58 15.58 4.33 4.53
CA GLY A 58 15.32 4.79 5.90
C GLY A 58 15.68 6.26 6.17
N ALA A 59 16.80 6.73 5.60
CA ALA A 59 17.25 8.11 5.76
C ALA A 59 16.37 9.12 5.01
N PHE A 60 15.97 8.80 3.78
CA PHE A 60 15.10 9.66 2.96
C PHE A 60 13.65 9.62 3.46
N GLY A 61 13.19 8.47 3.95
CA GLY A 61 11.87 8.30 4.56
C GLY A 61 11.63 9.25 5.72
N ARG A 62 12.60 9.40 6.62
CA ARG A 62 12.51 10.35 7.74
C ARG A 62 12.37 11.80 7.31
N GLN A 63 12.88 12.16 6.14
CA GLN A 63 12.83 13.53 5.64
C GLN A 63 11.56 13.80 4.83
N ILE A 64 11.15 12.86 3.97
CA ILE A 64 10.06 13.09 3.03
C ILE A 64 8.68 12.77 3.63
N ILE A 65 8.57 11.72 4.45
CA ILE A 65 7.27 11.27 5.01
C ILE A 65 6.58 12.38 5.82
N PRO A 66 7.25 13.13 6.73
CA PRO A 66 6.62 14.24 7.43
C PRO A 66 6.06 15.32 6.49
N LYS A 67 6.60 15.50 5.28
CA LYS A 67 6.18 16.54 4.35
C LYS A 67 5.00 16.13 3.45
N ILE A 68 4.79 14.82 3.30
CA ILE A 68 3.83 14.26 2.34
C ILE A 68 2.76 13.39 3.01
N HIS A 69 2.82 13.21 4.33
CA HIS A 69 1.88 12.37 5.08
C HIS A 69 0.43 12.85 4.94
N ASP A 70 0.21 14.13 4.66
CA ASP A 70 -1.06 14.79 4.38
C ASP A 70 -1.63 14.51 2.98
N LEU A 71 -0.79 14.10 2.01
CA LEU A 71 -1.22 13.91 0.62
C LEU A 71 -2.09 12.65 0.47
N SER A 72 -3.39 12.81 0.19
CA SER A 72 -4.34 11.70 0.03
C SER A 72 -3.98 10.69 -1.07
N GLN A 73 -3.21 11.13 -2.06
CA GLN A 73 -2.75 10.31 -3.17
C GLN A 73 -1.75 9.20 -2.76
N ILE A 74 -1.10 9.32 -1.60
CA ILE A 74 -0.13 8.33 -1.12
C ILE A 74 -0.88 7.29 -0.30
N ILE A 75 -0.95 6.07 -0.82
CA ILE A 75 -1.72 4.99 -0.20
C ILE A 75 -0.88 4.21 0.79
N ALA A 76 0.38 3.96 0.45
CA ALA A 76 1.31 3.20 1.26
C ALA A 76 2.74 3.67 1.01
N PHE A 77 3.61 3.42 1.98
CA PHE A 77 5.04 3.60 1.81
C PHE A 77 5.81 2.39 2.35
N TYR A 78 6.86 2.03 1.62
CA TYR A 78 7.79 0.96 1.92
C TYR A 78 9.13 1.58 2.30
N VAL A 79 9.64 1.25 3.47
CA VAL A 79 10.94 1.71 3.95
C VAL A 79 11.95 0.59 3.74
N PHE A 80 12.83 0.72 2.76
CA PHE A 80 13.92 -0.22 2.51
C PHE A 80 15.15 0.21 3.32
N CYS A 81 15.52 -0.56 4.35
CA CYS A 81 16.68 -0.23 5.19
C CYS A 81 17.26 -1.46 5.89
N GLN A 82 18.59 -1.52 6.01
CA GLN A 82 19.27 -2.58 6.76
C GLN A 82 18.97 -2.55 8.28
N ASN A 83 18.59 -1.38 8.83
CA ASN A 83 18.27 -1.20 10.26
C ASN A 83 16.76 -1.10 10.49
N LYS A 84 16.13 -2.19 10.95
CA LYS A 84 14.67 -2.32 11.11
C LYS A 84 14.11 -1.52 12.29
N LYS A 85 14.61 -1.77 13.51
CA LYS A 85 14.09 -1.20 14.77
C LYS A 85 13.87 0.32 14.77
N PRO A 86 14.88 1.16 14.47
CA PRO A 86 14.71 2.61 14.55
C PRO A 86 13.84 3.16 13.41
N ASN A 87 13.47 2.34 12.41
CA ASN A 87 12.60 2.74 11.32
C ASN A 87 11.14 2.35 11.55
N GLU A 88 10.89 1.22 12.23
CA GLU A 88 9.55 0.84 12.67
C GLU A 88 8.96 1.83 13.68
N GLU A 89 9.80 2.32 14.61
CA GLU A 89 9.37 3.27 15.65
C GLU A 89 8.87 4.62 15.08
N TRP A 90 9.44 5.12 13.99
CA TRP A 90 8.93 6.34 13.37
C TRP A 90 7.86 6.06 12.32
N ALA A 91 7.93 4.94 11.59
CA ALA A 91 6.92 4.59 10.59
C ALA A 91 5.55 4.36 11.24
N SER A 92 5.51 3.72 12.42
CA SER A 92 4.29 3.50 13.21
C SER A 92 3.58 4.77 13.69
N LYS A 93 4.25 5.93 13.64
CA LYS A 93 3.66 7.22 14.02
C LYS A 93 2.69 7.78 12.97
N TYR A 94 2.72 7.25 11.75
CA TYR A 94 1.90 7.74 10.65
C TYR A 94 0.72 6.80 10.39
N ASN A 95 -0.45 7.39 10.13
CA ASN A 95 -1.69 6.63 9.93
C ASN A 95 -1.73 5.86 8.59
N LYS A 96 -0.80 6.14 7.68
CA LYS A 96 -0.65 5.43 6.39
C LYS A 96 0.13 4.14 6.60
N LEU A 97 -0.18 3.11 5.80
CA LEU A 97 0.51 1.82 5.84
C LEU A 97 2.01 2.01 5.53
N GLY A 98 2.82 2.03 6.58
CA GLY A 98 4.27 2.05 6.54
C GLY A 98 4.82 0.66 6.76
N ILE A 99 5.34 0.02 5.72
CA ILE A 99 5.95 -1.31 5.81
C ILE A 99 7.47 -1.14 5.78
N VAL A 100 8.16 -1.63 6.81
CA VAL A 100 9.63 -1.60 6.87
C VAL A 100 10.18 -2.93 6.37
N CYS A 101 10.93 -2.89 5.26
CA CYS A 101 11.55 -4.04 4.64
C CYS A 101 13.06 -3.98 4.83
N THR A 102 13.65 -5.08 5.30
CA THR A 102 15.10 -5.18 5.52
C THR A 102 15.81 -5.86 4.36
N SER A 103 15.10 -6.72 3.64
CA SER A 103 15.63 -7.45 2.49
C SER A 103 14.87 -7.15 1.20
N SER A 104 15.57 -7.30 0.07
CA SER A 104 14.99 -7.20 -1.27
C SER A 104 13.84 -8.18 -1.48
N SER A 105 13.99 -9.42 -0.98
CA SER A 105 12.95 -10.44 -1.03
C SER A 105 11.71 -10.02 -0.24
N GLU A 106 11.86 -9.47 0.96
CA GLU A 106 10.74 -8.98 1.77
C GLU A 106 9.99 -7.85 1.06
N LEU A 107 10.72 -6.89 0.47
CA LEU A 107 10.13 -5.80 -0.31
C LEU A 107 9.32 -6.33 -1.51
N ILE A 108 9.91 -7.23 -2.29
CA ILE A 108 9.27 -7.80 -3.48
C ILE A 108 8.04 -8.63 -3.08
N THR A 109 8.17 -9.48 -2.06
CA THR A 109 7.06 -10.32 -1.59
C THR A 109 5.92 -9.47 -1.05
N SER A 110 6.21 -8.42 -0.28
CA SER A 110 5.16 -7.50 0.22
C SER A 110 4.45 -6.78 -0.92
N ILE A 111 5.19 -6.25 -1.90
CA ILE A 111 4.60 -5.57 -3.05
C ILE A 111 3.77 -6.54 -3.91
N SER A 112 4.29 -7.73 -4.19
CA SER A 112 3.57 -8.76 -4.97
C SER A 112 2.28 -9.19 -4.27
N LYS A 113 2.33 -9.41 -2.95
CA LYS A 113 1.14 -9.77 -2.17
C LYS A 113 0.11 -8.64 -2.20
N ASP A 114 0.54 -7.40 -2.01
CA ASP A 114 -0.32 -6.23 -2.10
C ASP A 114 -0.97 -6.10 -3.48
N GLN A 115 -0.22 -6.38 -4.56
CA GLN A 115 -0.76 -6.38 -5.92
C GLN A 115 -1.80 -7.47 -6.11
N SER A 116 -1.51 -8.72 -5.74
CA SER A 116 -2.47 -9.83 -5.88
C SER A 116 -3.75 -9.63 -5.08
N THR A 117 -3.67 -9.05 -3.90
CA THR A 117 -4.85 -8.74 -3.07
C THR A 117 -5.70 -7.64 -3.71
N ARG A 118 -5.08 -6.71 -4.44
CA ARG A 118 -5.75 -5.58 -5.10
C ARG A 118 -6.26 -5.91 -6.50
N THR A 119 -5.62 -6.85 -7.21
CA THR A 119 -6.05 -7.34 -8.54
C THR A 119 -7.01 -8.53 -8.46
N GLY A 120 -6.97 -9.31 -7.37
CA GLY A 120 -7.90 -10.43 -7.11
C GLY A 120 -9.32 -10.02 -6.70
N THR A 121 -9.70 -8.75 -6.88
CA THR A 121 -11.06 -8.25 -6.60
C THR A 121 -11.88 -8.13 -7.89
N GLU A 122 -11.79 -9.11 -8.78
CA GLU A 122 -12.79 -9.30 -9.85
C GLU A 122 -13.93 -10.23 -9.39
N GLU A 123 -13.80 -10.87 -8.22
CA GLU A 123 -14.83 -11.72 -7.63
C GLU A 123 -15.16 -11.32 -6.20
N ASN A 124 -16.14 -10.41 -6.09
CA ASN A 124 -16.90 -10.06 -4.89
C ASN A 124 -16.09 -9.66 -3.63
N PRO A 125 -15.88 -8.36 -3.37
CA PRO A 125 -15.15 -7.86 -2.20
C PRO A 125 -15.79 -8.20 -0.83
N LEU A 126 -16.97 -8.80 -0.84
CA LEU A 126 -17.66 -9.29 0.37
C LEU A 126 -17.08 -10.58 0.95
N ILE A 127 -16.34 -11.39 0.16
CA ILE A 127 -15.94 -12.74 0.57
C ILE A 127 -14.52 -12.78 1.16
N SER A 128 -13.60 -11.90 0.74
CA SER A 128 -12.19 -11.98 1.16
C SER A 128 -11.94 -11.58 2.62
N VAL A 129 -12.85 -10.80 3.23
CA VAL A 129 -12.80 -10.47 4.67
C VAL A 129 -12.98 -11.72 5.55
N ILE A 130 -13.55 -12.79 5.01
CA ILE A 130 -13.90 -14.01 5.75
C ILE A 130 -12.72 -15.00 5.78
N SER A 131 -11.84 -15.00 4.78
CA SER A 131 -10.86 -16.08 4.62
C SER A 131 -9.52 -15.87 5.35
N SER A 132 -9.20 -14.65 5.81
CA SER A 132 -7.83 -14.36 6.27
C SER A 132 -7.59 -14.43 7.79
N ASN A 133 -8.63 -14.54 8.64
CA ASN A 133 -8.46 -14.64 10.10
C ASN A 133 -9.48 -15.63 10.70
N CYS A 134 -9.30 -16.93 10.47
CA CYS A 134 -9.90 -17.95 11.31
C CYS A 134 -9.04 -18.08 12.58
N ASP A 135 -9.58 -17.60 13.71
CA ASP A 135 -9.50 -18.19 15.07
C ASP A 135 -9.66 -17.16 16.19
N SER A 136 -9.72 -15.86 15.89
CA SER A 136 -9.94 -14.86 16.93
C SER A 136 -10.47 -13.55 16.38
N MET A 137 -11.77 -13.45 16.09
CA MET A 137 -12.43 -12.14 16.05
C MET A 137 -13.90 -12.24 16.47
N GLU A 138 -14.09 -11.96 17.75
CA GLU A 138 -15.34 -11.92 18.50
C GLU A 138 -16.37 -10.96 17.88
N SER A 139 -17.63 -11.41 17.87
CA SER A 139 -18.94 -10.71 17.79
C SER A 139 -19.16 -9.57 16.78
N ARG A 140 -18.23 -8.60 16.64
CA ARG A 140 -18.38 -7.40 15.81
C ARG A 140 -18.48 -7.69 14.32
N ASN A 141 -17.76 -8.69 13.82
CA ASN A 141 -17.87 -9.11 12.42
C ASN A 141 -19.20 -9.81 12.14
N ALA A 142 -19.73 -10.58 13.10
CA ALA A 142 -21.02 -11.23 12.95
C ALA A 142 -22.15 -10.20 12.88
N SER A 143 -22.15 -9.18 13.75
CA SER A 143 -23.15 -8.10 13.72
C SER A 143 -23.18 -7.37 12.39
N PHE A 144 -22.02 -7.11 11.78
CA PHE A 144 -21.95 -6.51 10.45
C PHE A 144 -22.60 -7.38 9.37
N LEU A 145 -22.34 -8.68 9.36
CA LEU A 145 -22.98 -9.64 8.43
C LEU A 145 -24.50 -9.68 8.62
N TRP A 146 -24.99 -9.61 9.86
CA TRP A 146 -26.43 -9.54 10.15
C TRP A 146 -27.08 -8.27 9.59
N PHE A 147 -26.44 -7.10 9.77
CA PHE A 147 -26.95 -5.85 9.19
C PHE A 147 -26.92 -5.87 7.67
N GLN A 148 -25.88 -6.43 7.07
CA GLN A 148 -25.77 -6.58 5.61
C GLN A 148 -26.92 -7.44 5.06
N LEU A 149 -27.16 -8.61 5.67
CA LEU A 149 -28.24 -9.51 5.28
C LEU A 149 -29.62 -8.87 5.48
N PHE A 150 -29.80 -8.15 6.59
CA PHE A 150 -31.03 -7.43 6.88
C PHE A 150 -31.33 -6.34 5.86
N ILE A 151 -30.34 -5.54 5.47
CA ILE A 151 -30.48 -4.52 4.42
C ILE A 151 -30.82 -5.17 3.07
N GLU A 152 -30.16 -6.27 2.70
CA GLU A 152 -30.49 -7.01 1.47
C GLU A 152 -31.94 -7.52 1.45
N VAL A 153 -32.42 -8.06 2.57
CA VAL A 153 -33.80 -8.52 2.70
C VAL A 153 -34.77 -7.35 2.57
N LEU A 154 -34.52 -6.22 3.23
CA LEU A 154 -35.36 -5.02 3.13
C LEU A 154 -35.43 -4.50 1.69
N LEU A 155 -34.29 -4.44 0.98
CA LEU A 155 -34.23 -3.99 -0.41
C LEU A 155 -35.01 -4.93 -1.34
N ARG A 156 -34.90 -6.25 -1.15
CA ARG A 156 -35.66 -7.25 -1.92
C ARG A 156 -37.16 -7.20 -1.61
N MET A 157 -37.54 -6.90 -0.36
CA MET A 157 -38.94 -6.74 0.03
C MET A 157 -39.56 -5.50 -0.59
N HIS A 158 -38.83 -4.38 -0.63
CA HIS A 158 -39.32 -3.15 -1.25
C HIS A 158 -39.58 -3.31 -2.75
N HIS A 159 -38.74 -4.09 -3.45
CA HIS A 159 -38.86 -4.30 -4.89
C HIS A 159 -40.04 -5.20 -5.31
N LYS A 160 -40.62 -5.97 -4.37
CA LYS A 160 -41.80 -6.83 -4.62
C LYS A 160 -43.14 -6.11 -4.50
N VAL A 161 -43.17 -4.82 -4.16
CA VAL A 161 -44.40 -4.05 -3.93
C VAL A 161 -44.80 -3.23 -5.17
N SER A 162 -44.12 -3.39 -6.31
CA SER A 162 -44.40 -2.64 -7.56
C SER A 162 -44.70 -3.51 -8.79
N ASP A 163 -45.17 -4.73 -8.59
CA ASP A 163 -45.92 -5.54 -9.58
C ASP A 163 -47.26 -5.96 -8.98
#